data_AF-A0A3M0YTU9-F1
#
_entry.id   AF-A0A3M0YTU9-F1
#
_cell.length_a   1.000
_cell.length_b   1.000
_cell.length_c   1.000
_cell.angle_alpha   90.00
_cell.angle_beta   90.00
_cell.angle_gamma   90.00
#
_symmetry.space_group_name_H-M   'P 1'
#
loop_
_entity.id
_entity.type
_entity.pdbx_description
1 polymer ?
#
loop_
_entity_poly.entity_id
_entity_poly.type
_entity_poly.pdbx_seq_one_letter_code
_entity_poly.pdbx_strand_id
1 'polypeptide(L)'
;MTVLGRAPGFLVAFCLKVAGIFFQAPLVVFAVILLFEKVFEAIGLILTGRRNGTGGFWHRFAPGRARQMLADSWPFIFSGLVIVIYMRIDQIMLGRMVGEGEVGIYSVAVSLAEGWYFIPMAVVSSTFPRIVSYYRQDRARFFASLQKLYNQMVGISYLIALPTTLVAVPLVTVLYGTEYARSGEMLALLVWGGVFTSLGVARSSYLTAENRARLHFFTVAVGCLLNVGLNFVLIPLYGGMGAVFASMAAYAFAAYVVCFFYPPLFRTAIMMTRALLFPKFW
;
A
#
# COMPACT_ATOMS: atom_id res chain seq x y z
N MET A 1 6.30 -7.33 21.92
CA MET A 1 6.05 -6.45 23.10
C MET A 1 5.81 -4.98 22.72
N THR A 2 6.47 -4.42 21.70
CA THR A 2 6.12 -3.08 21.16
C THR A 2 4.68 -2.96 20.66
N VAL A 3 4.09 -4.05 20.16
CA VAL A 3 2.67 -4.10 19.74
C VAL A 3 1.70 -3.88 20.91
N LEU A 4 2.01 -4.41 22.12
CA LEU A 4 1.18 -4.24 23.31
C LEU A 4 1.14 -2.78 23.82
N GLY A 5 2.19 -2.00 23.57
CA GLY A 5 2.22 -0.57 23.91
C GLY A 5 1.43 0.31 22.95
N ARG A 6 1.13 -0.17 21.73
CA ARG A 6 0.45 0.61 20.68
C ARG A 6 -1.05 0.35 20.60
N ALA A 7 -1.48 -0.87 20.88
CA ALA A 7 -2.87 -1.31 20.71
C ALA A 7 -3.91 -0.49 21.51
N PRO A 8 -3.68 -0.09 22.78
CA PRO A 8 -4.68 0.66 23.55
C PRO A 8 -4.95 2.05 22.98
N GLY A 9 -3.90 2.78 22.57
CA GLY A 9 -4.03 4.11 21.99
C GLY A 9 -4.78 4.10 20.66
N PHE A 10 -4.55 3.07 19.84
CA PHE A 10 -5.25 2.88 18.57
C PHE A 10 -6.76 2.63 18.77
N LEU A 11 -7.13 1.78 19.73
CA LEU A 11 -8.54 1.48 20.03
C LEU A 11 -9.29 2.71 20.55
N VAL A 12 -8.68 3.47 21.46
CA VAL A 12 -9.26 4.72 21.98
C VAL A 12 -9.44 5.74 20.86
N ALA A 13 -8.41 5.94 20.02
CA ALA A 13 -8.50 6.84 18.87
C ALA A 13 -9.57 6.39 17.87
N PHE A 14 -9.74 5.09 17.65
CA PHE A 14 -10.80 4.54 16.80
C PHE A 14 -12.19 4.88 17.35
N CYS A 15 -12.44 4.63 18.64
CA CYS A 15 -13.72 4.98 19.28
C CYS A 15 -14.01 6.49 19.20
N LEU A 16 -13.00 7.33 19.42
CA LEU A 16 -13.14 8.80 19.31
C LEU A 16 -13.45 9.25 17.88
N LYS A 17 -12.84 8.63 16.86
CA LYS A 17 -13.15 8.92 15.45
C LYS A 17 -14.59 8.52 15.11
N VAL A 18 -15.03 7.33 15.54
CA VAL A 18 -16.41 6.88 15.33
C VAL A 18 -17.41 7.82 16.00
N ALA A 19 -17.17 8.20 17.27
CA ALA A 19 -18.02 9.18 17.95
C ALA A 19 -18.03 10.53 17.22
N GLY A 20 -16.86 11.03 16.78
CA GLY A 20 -16.75 12.26 16.02
C GLY A 20 -17.57 12.25 14.72
N ILE A 21 -17.66 11.11 14.04
CA ILE A 21 -18.51 10.95 12.85
C ILE A 21 -19.99 11.06 13.22
N PHE A 22 -20.45 10.37 14.27
CA PHE A 22 -21.83 10.44 14.74
C PHE A 22 -22.26 11.84 15.16
N PHE A 23 -21.34 12.62 15.74
CA PHE A 23 -21.61 14.01 16.16
C PHE A 23 -21.31 15.06 15.08
N GLN A 24 -21.03 14.66 13.83
CA GLN A 24 -20.67 15.55 12.73
C GLN A 24 -19.56 16.56 13.10
N ALA A 25 -18.55 16.08 13.83
CA ALA A 25 -17.47 16.92 14.33
C ALA A 25 -16.68 17.56 13.18
N PRO A 26 -16.18 18.80 13.35
CA PRO A 26 -15.38 19.46 12.32
C PRO A 26 -14.04 18.75 12.10
N LEU A 27 -13.45 18.93 10.92
CA LEU A 27 -12.18 18.29 10.49
C LEU A 27 -11.05 18.48 11.51
N VAL A 28 -11.01 19.61 12.21
CA VAL A 28 -10.02 19.92 13.24
C VAL A 28 -10.04 18.90 14.39
N VAL A 29 -11.21 18.40 14.77
CA VAL A 29 -11.34 17.39 15.84
C VAL A 29 -10.66 16.09 15.43
N PHE A 30 -10.79 15.68 14.16
CA PHE A 30 -10.10 14.50 13.64
C PHE A 30 -8.58 14.70 13.60
N ALA A 31 -8.10 15.90 13.26
CA ALA A 31 -6.67 16.22 13.32
C ALA A 31 -6.12 16.14 14.76
N VAL A 32 -6.88 16.62 15.75
CA VAL A 32 -6.53 16.51 17.17
C VAL A 32 -6.51 15.05 17.63
N ILE A 33 -7.51 14.24 17.24
CA ILE A 33 -7.53 12.81 17.58
C ILE A 33 -6.30 12.08 16.99
N LEU A 34 -5.89 12.41 15.76
CA LEU A 34 -4.68 11.85 15.15
C LEU A 34 -3.40 12.24 15.90
N LEU A 35 -3.28 13.50 16.33
CA LEU A 35 -2.16 13.96 17.17
C LEU A 35 -2.14 13.21 18.50
N PHE A 36 -3.29 13.07 19.14
CA PHE A 36 -3.45 12.35 20.40
C PHE A 36 -3.03 10.88 20.27
N GLU A 37 -3.42 10.22 19.18
CA GLU A 37 -3.01 8.85 18.85
C GLU A 37 -1.48 8.71 18.78
N LYS A 38 -0.78 9.68 18.15
CA LYS A 38 0.68 9.69 18.06
C LYS A 38 1.39 9.95 19.38
N VAL A 39 0.84 10.83 20.20
CA VAL A 39 1.34 11.07 21.57
C VAL A 39 1.19 9.80 22.41
N PHE A 40 0.03 9.14 22.35
CA PHE A 40 -0.20 7.87 23.05
C PHE A 40 0.75 6.77 22.57
N GLU A 41 0.98 6.67 21.26
CA GLU A 41 1.94 5.71 20.68
C GLU A 41 3.37 5.95 21.20
N ALA A 42 3.79 7.22 21.28
CA ALA A 42 5.09 7.61 21.82
C ALA A 42 5.22 7.28 23.31
N ILE A 43 4.20 7.59 24.12
CA ILE A 43 4.17 7.26 25.55
C ILE A 43 4.24 5.75 25.76
N GLY A 44 3.45 4.98 25.02
CA GLY A 44 3.43 3.51 25.10
C GLY A 44 4.80 2.89 24.78
N LEU A 45 5.51 3.43 23.79
CA LEU A 45 6.88 3.02 23.46
C LEU A 45 7.87 3.38 24.58
N ILE A 46 7.78 4.57 25.17
CA ILE A 46 8.65 4.99 26.28
C ILE A 46 8.43 4.11 27.51
N LEU A 47 7.17 3.83 27.88
CA LEU A 47 6.83 2.99 29.03
C LEU A 47 7.30 1.54 28.85
N THR A 48 7.08 0.97 27.66
CA THR A 48 7.56 -0.37 27.31
C THR A 48 9.10 -0.42 27.31
N GLY A 49 9.74 0.64 26.81
CA GLY A 49 11.19 0.78 26.82
C GLY A 49 11.77 0.88 28.25
N ARG A 50 11.10 1.59 29.15
CA ARG A 50 11.49 1.65 30.57
C ARG A 50 11.32 0.30 31.28
N ARG A 51 10.23 -0.43 31.04
CA ARG A 51 9.99 -1.77 31.63
C ARG A 51 11.00 -2.82 31.17
N ASN A 52 11.45 -2.76 29.91
CA ASN A 52 12.41 -3.72 29.35
C ASN A 52 13.89 -3.35 29.60
N GLY A 53 14.19 -2.42 30.53
CA GLY A 53 15.56 -2.04 30.86
C GLY A 53 16.27 -1.18 29.80
N THR A 54 15.56 -0.73 28.76
CA THR A 54 16.09 0.22 27.76
C THR A 54 15.88 1.70 28.17
N GLY A 55 15.66 1.96 29.47
CA GLY A 55 15.21 3.22 30.07
C GLY A 55 16.12 4.46 29.92
N GLY A 56 17.16 4.38 29.09
CA GLY A 56 18.05 5.50 28.76
C GLY A 56 17.84 6.03 27.33
N PHE A 57 16.61 6.30 26.92
CA PHE A 57 16.29 6.81 25.57
C PHE A 57 17.09 8.09 25.23
N TRP A 58 17.26 8.98 26.21
CA TRP A 58 17.98 10.24 26.06
C TRP A 58 19.51 10.11 26.14
N HIS A 59 20.02 9.17 26.96
CA HIS A 59 21.47 8.99 27.14
C HIS A 59 22.16 8.22 26.00
N ARG A 60 21.40 7.66 25.05
CA ARG A 60 21.93 6.96 23.86
C ARG A 60 21.66 7.71 22.55
N PHE A 61 21.24 8.97 22.61
CA PHE A 61 21.05 9.77 21.41
C PHE A 61 22.41 10.06 20.75
N ALA A 62 22.67 9.36 19.66
CA ALA A 62 23.86 9.55 18.85
C ALA A 62 23.47 10.36 17.59
N PRO A 63 23.75 11.67 17.53
CA PRO A 63 23.33 12.52 16.41
C PRO A 63 23.86 12.01 15.06
N GLY A 64 25.06 11.41 15.05
CA GLY A 64 25.60 10.76 13.85
C GLY A 64 24.74 9.59 13.34
N ARG A 65 24.25 8.72 14.25
CA ARG A 65 23.35 7.61 13.90
C ARG A 65 21.97 8.12 13.49
N ALA A 66 21.45 9.15 14.16
CA ALA A 66 20.19 9.79 13.78
C ALA A 66 20.27 10.39 12.36
N ARG A 67 21.35 11.10 12.04
CA ARG A 67 21.61 11.64 10.70
C ARG A 67 21.70 10.53 9.65
N GLN A 68 22.40 9.44 9.97
CA GLN A 68 22.51 8.29 9.07
C GLN A 68 21.14 7.63 8.83
N MET A 69 20.36 7.39 9.89
CA MET A 69 19.02 6.81 9.77
C MET A 69 18.07 7.71 8.95
N LEU A 70 18.13 9.03 9.12
CA LEU A 70 17.38 9.98 8.29
C LEU A 70 17.85 9.95 6.82
N ALA A 71 19.16 9.87 6.58
CA ALA A 71 19.74 9.75 5.25
C ALA A 71 19.42 8.41 4.56
N ASP A 72 19.16 7.35 5.33
CA ASP A 72 18.69 6.06 4.80
C ASP A 72 17.17 6.06 4.59
N SER A 73 16.42 6.86 5.37
CA SER A 73 14.95 6.88 5.38
C SER A 73 14.32 7.84 4.38
N TRP A 74 15.00 8.91 3.95
CA TRP A 74 14.40 9.89 3.03
C TRP A 74 13.79 9.27 1.76
N PRO A 75 14.39 8.25 1.09
CA PRO A 75 13.78 7.70 -0.11
C PRO A 75 12.44 7.00 0.19
N PHE A 76 12.30 6.39 1.37
CA PHE A 76 11.03 5.79 1.80
C PHE A 76 9.98 6.86 2.12
N ILE A 77 10.37 7.96 2.77
CA ILE A 77 9.46 9.10 3.05
C ILE A 77 8.91 9.66 1.73
N PHE A 78 9.79 9.97 0.78
CA PHE A 78 9.37 10.47 -0.52
C PHE A 78 8.61 9.44 -1.34
N SER A 79 8.95 8.14 -1.23
CA SER A 79 8.14 7.08 -1.85
C SER A 79 6.71 7.11 -1.34
N GLY A 80 6.50 7.28 -0.03
CA GLY A 80 5.18 7.38 0.57
C GLY A 80 4.38 8.57 0.01
N LEU A 81 5.02 9.74 -0.10
CA LEU A 81 4.40 10.92 -0.71
C LEU A 81 4.00 10.68 -2.17
N VAL A 82 4.89 10.09 -2.97
CA VAL A 82 4.60 9.76 -4.38
C VAL A 82 3.47 8.74 -4.47
N ILE A 83 3.41 7.72 -3.60
CA ILE A 83 2.29 6.76 -3.57
C ILE A 83 0.97 7.47 -3.29
N VAL A 84 0.94 8.43 -2.36
CA VAL A 84 -0.30 9.18 -2.06
C VAL A 84 -0.75 10.01 -3.25
N ILE A 85 0.17 10.72 -3.89
CA ILE A 85 -0.13 11.48 -5.13
C ILE A 85 -0.66 10.52 -6.18
N TYR A 86 0.06 9.43 -6.41
CA TYR A 86 -0.25 8.40 -7.39
C TYR A 86 -1.64 7.76 -7.20
N MET A 87 -2.08 7.52 -5.96
CA MET A 87 -3.39 6.93 -5.65
C MET A 87 -4.57 7.92 -5.76
N ARG A 88 -4.30 9.22 -5.87
CA ARG A 88 -5.34 10.27 -5.83
C ARG A 88 -5.34 11.16 -7.07
N ILE A 89 -4.27 11.15 -7.86
CA ILE A 89 -4.14 12.00 -9.04
C ILE A 89 -5.22 11.70 -10.08
N ASP A 90 -5.63 10.44 -10.21
CA ASP A 90 -6.73 10.01 -11.08
C ASP A 90 -8.01 10.82 -10.82
N GLN A 91 -8.42 10.92 -9.55
CA GLN A 91 -9.64 11.63 -9.14
C GLN A 91 -9.54 13.13 -9.46
N ILE A 92 -8.37 13.73 -9.24
CA ILE A 92 -8.12 15.14 -9.55
C ILE A 92 -8.19 15.38 -11.06
N MET A 93 -7.55 14.53 -11.86
CA MET A 93 -7.55 14.65 -13.32
C MET A 93 -8.96 14.42 -13.89
N LEU A 94 -9.66 13.41 -13.42
CA LEU A 94 -11.03 13.09 -13.83
C LEU A 94 -12.00 14.24 -13.53
N GLY A 95 -11.88 14.86 -12.35
CA GLY A 95 -12.70 16.02 -11.99
C GLY A 95 -12.43 17.24 -12.85
N ARG A 96 -11.18 17.44 -13.28
CA ARG A 96 -10.80 18.56 -14.16
C ARG A 96 -11.12 18.33 -15.64
N MET A 97 -11.09 17.08 -16.10
CA MET A 97 -11.22 16.74 -17.53
C MET A 97 -12.62 16.31 -17.92
N VAL A 98 -13.39 15.71 -17.00
CA VAL A 98 -14.71 15.12 -17.28
C VAL A 98 -15.79 15.75 -16.41
N GLY A 99 -15.58 15.80 -15.09
CA GLY A 99 -16.49 16.45 -14.15
C GLY A 99 -16.74 15.66 -12.87
N GLU A 100 -17.38 16.30 -11.89
CA GLU A 100 -17.55 15.77 -10.53
C GLU A 100 -18.43 14.52 -10.44
N GLY A 101 -19.44 14.38 -11.30
CA GLY A 101 -20.29 13.19 -11.34
C GLY A 101 -19.50 11.91 -11.65
N GLU A 102 -18.58 11.99 -12.62
CA GLU A 102 -17.68 10.89 -12.97
C GLU A 102 -16.70 10.57 -11.84
N VAL A 103 -16.24 11.60 -11.12
CA VAL A 103 -15.40 11.43 -9.92
C VAL A 103 -16.15 10.67 -8.84
N GLY A 104 -17.44 10.95 -8.62
CA GLY A 104 -18.28 10.20 -7.68
C GLY A 104 -18.32 8.71 -8.01
N ILE A 105 -18.65 8.38 -9.26
CA ILE A 105 -18.70 6.98 -9.76
C ILE A 105 -17.32 6.30 -9.59
N TYR A 106 -16.24 6.93 -10.04
CA TYR A 106 -14.90 6.37 -9.93
C TYR A 106 -14.46 6.18 -8.47
N SER A 107 -14.78 7.13 -7.59
CA SER A 107 -14.37 7.10 -6.17
C SER A 107 -15.00 5.95 -5.40
N VAL A 108 -16.24 5.57 -5.73
CA VAL A 108 -16.88 4.36 -5.15
C VAL A 108 -16.10 3.11 -5.55
N ALA A 109 -15.74 2.97 -6.83
CA ALA A 109 -14.98 1.82 -7.31
C ALA A 109 -13.60 1.72 -6.65
N VAL A 110 -12.88 2.85 -6.57
CA VAL A 110 -11.56 2.92 -5.92
C VAL A 110 -11.65 2.60 -4.43
N SER A 111 -12.63 3.17 -3.71
CA SER A 111 -12.77 2.94 -2.27
C SER A 111 -13.00 1.46 -1.94
N LEU A 112 -13.83 0.78 -2.73
CA LEU A 112 -14.07 -0.66 -2.57
C LEU A 112 -12.84 -1.50 -2.98
N ALA A 113 -12.14 -1.12 -4.04
CA ALA A 113 -10.93 -1.82 -4.50
C ALA A 113 -9.76 -1.68 -3.49
N GLU A 114 -9.59 -0.52 -2.88
CA GLU A 114 -8.54 -0.25 -1.88
C GLU A 114 -8.85 -0.88 -0.50
N GLY A 115 -10.12 -1.22 -0.23
CA GLY A 115 -10.58 -1.69 1.08
C GLY A 115 -9.85 -2.91 1.63
N TRP A 116 -9.24 -3.74 0.78
CA TRP A 116 -8.50 -4.93 1.18
C TRP A 116 -6.97 -4.77 1.15
N TYR A 117 -6.44 -3.60 0.75
CA TYR A 117 -4.99 -3.36 0.64
C TYR A 117 -4.24 -3.45 1.96
N PHE A 118 -4.94 -3.38 3.10
CA PHE A 118 -4.34 -3.61 4.41
C PHE A 118 -3.88 -5.06 4.60
N ILE A 119 -4.47 -6.04 3.91
CA ILE A 119 -4.16 -7.47 4.06
C ILE A 119 -2.71 -7.76 3.62
N PRO A 120 -2.26 -7.38 2.40
CA PRO A 120 -0.85 -7.51 2.02
C PRO A 120 0.11 -6.83 3.00
N MET A 121 -0.23 -5.64 3.50
CA MET A 121 0.60 -4.92 4.48
C MET A 121 0.73 -5.68 5.80
N ALA A 122 -0.35 -6.30 6.28
CA ALA A 122 -0.34 -7.12 7.50
C ALA A 122 0.53 -8.39 7.32
N VAL A 123 0.43 -9.05 6.17
CA VAL A 123 1.25 -10.24 5.88
C VAL A 123 2.72 -9.88 5.78
N VAL A 124 3.07 -8.80 5.07
CA VAL A 124 4.47 -8.37 4.97
C VAL A 124 5.02 -7.91 6.31
N SER A 125 4.30 -7.08 7.08
CA SER A 125 4.79 -6.62 8.38
C SER A 125 5.02 -7.76 9.39
N SER A 126 4.22 -8.82 9.34
CA SER A 126 4.39 -10.00 10.21
C SER A 126 5.53 -10.93 9.75
N THR A 127 5.74 -11.07 8.44
CA THR A 127 6.76 -11.98 7.88
C THR A 127 8.13 -11.34 7.68
N PHE A 128 8.18 -10.01 7.55
CA PHE A 128 9.39 -9.24 7.22
C PHE A 128 10.57 -9.51 8.16
N PRO A 129 10.44 -9.43 9.50
CA PRO A 129 11.59 -9.64 10.40
C PRO A 129 12.21 -11.04 10.24
N ARG A 130 11.37 -12.05 9.99
CA ARG A 130 11.82 -13.44 9.79
C ARG A 130 12.50 -13.62 8.44
N ILE A 131 12.01 -12.98 7.38
CA ILE A 131 12.63 -13.07 6.06
C ILE A 131 14.00 -12.39 6.10
N VAL A 132 14.08 -11.17 6.64
CA VAL A 132 15.32 -10.38 6.65
C VAL A 132 16.40 -10.98 7.55
N SER A 133 16.07 -11.73 8.61
CA SER A 133 17.08 -12.38 9.45
C SER A 133 17.92 -13.41 8.67
N TYR A 134 17.34 -14.07 7.66
CA TYR A 134 18.08 -15.01 6.80
C TYR A 134 18.99 -14.32 5.79
N TYR A 135 18.81 -13.03 5.52
CA TYR A 135 19.53 -12.33 4.44
C TYR A 135 21.06 -12.42 4.53
N ARG A 136 21.62 -12.36 5.76
CA ARG A 136 23.08 -12.48 5.99
C ARG A 136 23.54 -13.89 6.37
N GLN A 137 22.64 -14.74 6.85
CA GLN A 137 22.97 -16.06 7.40
C GLN A 137 22.78 -17.18 6.37
N ASP A 138 21.71 -17.12 5.59
CA ASP A 138 21.31 -18.16 4.64
C ASP A 138 20.54 -17.53 3.47
N ARG A 139 21.29 -17.21 2.41
CA ARG A 139 20.73 -16.61 1.19
C ARG A 139 19.72 -17.53 0.50
N ALA A 140 19.91 -18.85 0.54
CA ALA A 140 18.98 -19.79 -0.09
C ALA A 140 17.62 -19.75 0.61
N ARG A 141 17.62 -19.82 1.94
CA ARG A 141 16.42 -19.72 2.76
C ARG A 141 15.73 -18.36 2.68
N PHE A 142 16.51 -17.28 2.55
CA PHE A 142 15.98 -15.94 2.27
C PHE A 142 15.14 -15.94 0.98
N PHE A 143 15.70 -16.40 -0.14
CA PHE A 143 14.98 -16.42 -1.42
C PHE A 143 13.82 -17.42 -1.43
N ALA A 144 13.93 -18.57 -0.76
CA ALA A 144 12.81 -19.50 -0.60
C ALA A 144 11.64 -18.87 0.18
N SER A 145 11.95 -18.16 1.27
CA SER A 145 10.93 -17.47 2.08
C SER A 145 10.29 -16.31 1.30
N LEU A 146 11.09 -15.60 0.49
CA LEU A 146 10.61 -14.53 -0.38
C LEU A 146 9.70 -15.07 -1.50
N GLN A 147 10.03 -16.21 -2.12
CA GLN A 147 9.16 -16.86 -3.09
C GLN A 147 7.82 -17.26 -2.46
N LYS A 148 7.85 -17.83 -1.24
CA LYS A 148 6.64 -18.18 -0.51
C LYS A 148 5.77 -16.95 -0.25
N LEU A 149 6.39 -15.82 0.12
CA LEU A 149 5.68 -14.55 0.31
C LEU A 149 5.01 -14.10 -1.00
N TYR A 150 5.70 -14.14 -2.14
CA TYR A 150 5.10 -13.80 -3.43
C TYR A 150 3.93 -14.71 -3.82
N ASN A 151 4.07 -16.03 -3.63
CA ASN A 151 2.98 -16.97 -3.89
C ASN A 151 1.76 -16.69 -3.00
N GLN A 152 1.99 -16.37 -1.72
CA GLN A 152 0.92 -15.99 -0.79
C GLN A 152 0.23 -14.69 -1.22
N MET A 153 0.99 -13.68 -1.65
CA MET A 153 0.41 -12.41 -2.13
C MET A 153 -0.48 -12.63 -3.35
N VAL A 154 0.00 -13.38 -4.35
CA VAL A 154 -0.81 -13.69 -5.54
C VAL A 154 -2.03 -14.53 -5.16
N GLY A 155 -1.88 -15.53 -4.29
CA GLY A 155 -2.98 -16.36 -3.79
C GLY A 155 -4.10 -15.57 -3.16
N ILE A 156 -3.76 -14.71 -2.18
CA ILE A 156 -4.72 -13.83 -1.51
C ILE A 156 -5.35 -12.88 -2.53
N SER A 157 -4.55 -12.33 -3.45
CA SER A 157 -5.06 -11.39 -4.44
C SER A 157 -6.05 -12.05 -5.40
N TYR A 158 -5.80 -13.28 -5.86
CA TYR A 158 -6.74 -14.03 -6.70
C TYR A 158 -7.99 -14.47 -5.94
N LEU A 159 -7.82 -14.89 -4.68
CA LEU A 159 -8.94 -15.26 -3.81
C LEU A 159 -9.91 -14.09 -3.59
N ILE A 160 -9.42 -12.85 -3.61
CA ILE A 160 -10.24 -11.64 -3.47
C ILE A 160 -10.73 -11.15 -4.84
N ALA A 161 -9.83 -11.03 -5.83
CA ALA A 161 -10.16 -10.49 -7.14
C ALA A 161 -11.23 -11.32 -7.87
N LEU A 162 -11.13 -12.65 -7.87
CA LEU A 162 -12.05 -13.51 -8.61
C LEU A 162 -13.51 -13.36 -8.13
N PRO A 163 -13.85 -13.56 -6.83
CA PRO A 163 -15.20 -13.32 -6.35
C PRO A 163 -15.65 -11.89 -6.55
N THR A 164 -14.79 -10.90 -6.24
CA THR A 164 -15.15 -9.48 -6.39
C THR A 164 -15.52 -9.14 -7.83
N THR A 165 -14.77 -9.62 -8.83
CA THR A 165 -15.12 -9.40 -10.25
C THR A 165 -16.49 -9.97 -10.59
N LEU A 166 -16.86 -11.14 -10.08
CA LEU A 166 -18.17 -11.77 -10.37
C LEU A 166 -19.33 -11.03 -9.71
N VAL A 167 -19.13 -10.44 -8.53
CA VAL A 167 -20.20 -9.76 -7.77
C VAL A 167 -20.12 -8.24 -7.82
N ALA A 168 -19.18 -7.64 -8.55
CA ALA A 168 -18.87 -6.21 -8.44
C ALA A 168 -20.09 -5.30 -8.73
N VAL A 169 -20.78 -5.53 -9.85
CA VAL A 169 -21.98 -4.76 -10.22
C VAL A 169 -23.10 -4.93 -9.20
N PRO A 170 -23.59 -6.14 -8.87
CA PRO A 170 -24.64 -6.29 -7.88
C PRO A 170 -24.24 -5.80 -6.48
N LEU A 171 -22.98 -5.97 -6.08
CA LEU A 171 -22.45 -5.46 -4.82
C LEU A 171 -22.57 -3.93 -4.75
N VAL A 172 -22.11 -3.24 -5.79
CA VAL A 172 -22.20 -1.77 -5.85
C VAL A 172 -23.65 -1.31 -5.90
N THR A 173 -24.49 -1.94 -6.72
CA THR A 173 -25.91 -1.57 -6.83
C THR A 173 -26.65 -1.73 -5.51
N VAL A 174 -26.36 -2.77 -4.72
CA VAL A 174 -26.96 -2.99 -3.41
C VAL A 174 -26.48 -1.97 -2.38
N LEU A 175 -25.18 -1.61 -2.39
CA LEU A 175 -24.59 -0.73 -1.39
C LEU A 175 -24.83 0.77 -1.67
N TYR A 176 -24.81 1.17 -2.94
CA TYR A 176 -24.82 2.57 -3.37
C TYR A 176 -26.02 2.93 -4.26
N GLY A 177 -26.79 1.94 -4.73
CA GLY A 177 -27.93 2.16 -5.62
C GLY A 177 -27.59 2.00 -7.09
N THR A 178 -28.64 1.97 -7.94
CA THR A 178 -28.52 1.75 -9.39
C THR A 178 -27.77 2.85 -10.12
N GLU A 179 -27.77 4.08 -9.59
CA GLU A 179 -27.04 5.22 -10.15
C GLU A 179 -25.51 4.99 -10.17
N TYR A 180 -25.00 4.14 -9.28
CA TYR A 180 -23.58 3.80 -9.19
C TYR A 180 -23.22 2.47 -9.87
N ALA A 181 -24.15 1.82 -10.60
CA ALA A 181 -23.89 0.51 -11.22
C ALA A 181 -22.61 0.47 -12.08
N ARG A 182 -22.30 1.59 -12.75
CA ARG A 182 -21.08 1.77 -13.56
C ARG A 182 -19.79 1.69 -12.73
N SER A 183 -19.81 2.04 -11.44
CA SER A 183 -18.68 1.82 -10.53
C SER A 183 -18.39 0.34 -10.34
N GLY A 184 -19.40 -0.54 -10.49
CA GLY A 184 -19.23 -1.98 -10.43
C GLY A 184 -18.33 -2.52 -11.54
N GLU A 185 -18.49 -2.04 -12.77
CA GLU A 185 -17.62 -2.41 -13.89
C GLU A 185 -16.17 -1.95 -13.65
N MET A 186 -16.00 -0.73 -13.15
CA MET A 186 -14.70 -0.19 -12.77
C MET A 186 -14.05 -1.00 -11.64
N LEU A 187 -14.83 -1.37 -10.62
CA LEU A 187 -14.37 -2.20 -9.50
C LEU A 187 -13.91 -3.59 -9.97
N ALA A 188 -14.68 -4.21 -10.87
CA ALA A 188 -14.39 -5.53 -11.40
C ALA A 188 -13.00 -5.61 -12.04
N LEU A 189 -12.52 -4.52 -12.62
CA LEU A 189 -11.19 -4.39 -13.20
C LEU A 189 -10.15 -3.90 -12.17
N LEU A 190 -10.45 -2.83 -11.42
CA LEU A 190 -9.52 -2.24 -10.45
C LEU A 190 -9.04 -3.24 -9.39
N VAL A 191 -9.88 -4.20 -8.99
CA VAL A 191 -9.49 -5.20 -7.98
C VAL A 191 -8.26 -6.03 -8.41
N TRP A 192 -8.08 -6.24 -9.72
CA TRP A 192 -6.90 -6.93 -10.25
C TRP A 192 -5.62 -6.10 -10.13
N GLY A 193 -5.74 -4.78 -10.05
CA GLY A 193 -4.62 -3.89 -9.71
C GLY A 193 -3.98 -4.26 -8.36
N GLY A 194 -4.77 -4.76 -7.42
CA GLY A 194 -4.28 -5.22 -6.12
C GLY A 194 -3.33 -6.43 -6.18
N VAL A 195 -3.35 -7.23 -7.26
CA VAL A 195 -2.35 -8.29 -7.49
C VAL A 195 -0.96 -7.70 -7.66
N PHE A 196 -0.84 -6.63 -8.46
CA PHE A 196 0.44 -5.97 -8.68
C PHE A 196 0.87 -5.17 -7.46
N THR A 197 -0.07 -4.47 -6.83
CA THR A 197 0.20 -3.72 -5.59
C THR A 197 0.70 -4.64 -4.48
N SER A 198 0.07 -5.81 -4.27
CA SER A 198 0.50 -6.77 -3.25
C SER A 198 1.90 -7.33 -3.52
N LEU A 199 2.23 -7.63 -4.78
CA LEU A 199 3.59 -8.00 -5.19
C LEU A 199 4.60 -6.87 -4.95
N GLY A 200 4.22 -5.62 -5.23
CA GLY A 200 5.02 -4.43 -4.93
C GLY A 200 5.33 -4.30 -3.44
N VAL A 201 4.32 -4.50 -2.58
CA VAL A 201 4.49 -4.50 -1.11
C VAL A 201 5.42 -5.64 -0.67
N ALA A 202 5.28 -6.85 -1.20
CA ALA A 202 6.21 -7.94 -0.90
C ALA A 202 7.64 -7.64 -1.36
N ARG A 203 7.82 -7.07 -2.56
CA ARG A 203 9.12 -6.67 -3.13
C ARG A 203 9.83 -5.62 -2.28
N SER A 204 9.08 -4.76 -1.58
CA SER A 204 9.66 -3.80 -0.63
C SER A 204 10.52 -4.48 0.45
N SER A 205 10.20 -5.73 0.82
CA SER A 205 10.99 -6.52 1.76
C SER A 205 12.39 -6.81 1.24
N TYR A 206 12.49 -7.19 -0.04
CA TYR A 206 13.77 -7.44 -0.71
C TYR A 206 14.59 -6.15 -0.84
N LEU A 207 13.96 -5.08 -1.32
CA LEU A 207 14.60 -3.78 -1.50
C LEU A 207 15.14 -3.22 -0.18
N THR A 208 14.41 -3.41 0.91
CA THR A 208 14.85 -3.01 2.25
C THR A 208 16.02 -3.87 2.73
N ALA A 209 15.98 -5.18 2.52
CA ALA A 209 17.09 -6.07 2.89
C ALA A 209 18.39 -5.76 2.14
N GLU A 210 18.29 -5.37 0.86
CA GLU A 210 19.42 -4.94 0.02
C GLU A 210 19.83 -3.47 0.23
N ASN A 211 19.15 -2.73 1.13
CA ASN A 211 19.34 -1.29 1.35
C ASN A 211 19.19 -0.44 0.06
N ARG A 212 18.23 -0.80 -0.80
CA ARG A 212 17.95 -0.18 -2.10
C ARG A 212 16.73 0.73 -2.07
N ALA A 213 16.58 1.53 -1.01
CA ALA A 213 15.46 2.46 -0.83
C ALA A 213 15.29 3.45 -2.01
N ARG A 214 16.40 3.90 -2.59
CA ARG A 214 16.39 4.79 -3.78
C ARG A 214 15.79 4.11 -5.01
N LEU A 215 16.03 2.82 -5.18
CA LEU A 215 15.45 2.05 -6.29
C LEU A 215 13.94 1.90 -6.08
N HIS A 216 13.49 1.67 -4.84
CA HIS A 216 12.06 1.69 -4.50
C HIS A 216 11.41 3.01 -4.93
N PHE A 217 11.97 4.14 -4.48
CA PHE A 217 11.49 5.47 -4.85
C PHE A 217 11.41 5.65 -6.36
N PHE A 218 12.48 5.30 -7.07
CA PHE A 218 12.53 5.40 -8.52
C PHE A 218 11.40 4.60 -9.20
N THR A 219 11.20 3.33 -8.80
CA THR A 219 10.14 2.50 -9.41
C THR A 219 8.73 3.06 -9.21
N VAL A 220 8.47 3.65 -8.04
CA VAL A 220 7.19 4.29 -7.71
C VAL A 220 7.03 5.59 -8.51
N ALA A 221 8.10 6.41 -8.59
CA ALA A 221 8.09 7.66 -9.33
C ALA A 221 7.82 7.45 -10.83
N VAL A 222 8.46 6.47 -11.46
CA VAL A 222 8.19 6.13 -12.88
C VAL A 222 6.75 5.62 -13.05
N GLY A 223 6.25 4.82 -12.12
CA GLY A 223 4.84 4.40 -12.11
C GLY A 223 3.87 5.58 -12.07
N CYS A 224 4.13 6.54 -11.18
CA CYS A 224 3.34 7.76 -11.07
C CYS A 224 3.36 8.59 -12.36
N LEU A 225 4.53 8.77 -12.97
CA LEU A 225 4.65 9.50 -14.24
C LEU A 225 3.91 8.78 -15.37
N LEU A 226 4.02 7.46 -15.44
CA LEU A 226 3.29 6.65 -16.42
C LEU A 226 1.78 6.78 -16.24
N ASN A 227 1.27 6.71 -15.01
CA ASN A 227 -0.16 6.89 -14.75
C ASN A 227 -0.65 8.28 -15.12
N VAL A 228 0.06 9.34 -14.76
CA VAL A 228 -0.31 10.71 -15.16
C VAL A 228 -0.33 10.85 -16.68
N GLY A 229 0.68 10.31 -17.36
CA GLY A 229 0.74 10.32 -18.83
C GLY A 229 -0.39 9.54 -19.48
N LEU A 230 -0.69 8.33 -18.99
CA LEU A 230 -1.79 7.51 -19.49
C LEU A 230 -3.15 8.14 -19.18
N ASN A 231 -3.34 8.72 -18.00
CA ASN A 231 -4.56 9.43 -17.63
C ASN A 231 -4.82 10.61 -18.56
N PHE A 232 -3.79 11.39 -18.88
CA PHE A 232 -3.93 12.54 -19.77
C PHE A 232 -4.46 12.15 -21.16
N VAL A 233 -4.16 10.93 -21.63
CA VAL A 233 -4.62 10.42 -22.93
C VAL A 233 -5.93 9.65 -22.81
N LEU A 234 -6.08 8.80 -21.80
CA LEU A 234 -7.20 7.85 -21.69
C LEU A 234 -8.45 8.45 -21.03
N ILE A 235 -8.30 9.38 -20.08
CA ILE A 235 -9.45 10.00 -19.41
C ILE A 235 -10.33 10.78 -20.39
N PRO A 236 -9.80 11.63 -21.30
CA PRO A 236 -10.64 12.34 -22.27
C PRO A 236 -11.41 11.41 -23.22
N LEU A 237 -10.88 10.21 -23.49
CA LEU A 237 -11.47 9.24 -24.42
C LEU A 237 -12.47 8.29 -23.76
N TYR A 238 -12.22 7.88 -22.51
CA TYR A 238 -12.94 6.79 -21.85
C TYR A 238 -13.49 7.14 -20.45
N GLY A 239 -13.32 8.39 -20.00
CA GLY A 239 -13.74 8.85 -18.68
C GLY A 239 -13.10 8.03 -17.55
N GLY A 240 -13.91 7.64 -16.56
CA GLY A 240 -13.45 6.87 -15.40
C GLY A 240 -12.87 5.51 -15.77
N MET A 241 -13.34 4.86 -16.86
CA MET A 241 -12.72 3.62 -17.35
C MET A 241 -11.31 3.87 -17.90
N GLY A 242 -11.07 5.04 -18.48
CA GLY A 242 -9.72 5.46 -18.88
C GLY A 242 -8.76 5.53 -17.70
N ALA A 243 -9.23 6.08 -16.58
CA ALA A 243 -8.47 6.11 -15.33
C ALA A 243 -8.20 4.70 -14.79
N VAL A 244 -9.19 3.79 -14.83
CA VAL A 244 -8.99 2.38 -14.46
C VAL A 244 -7.86 1.74 -15.25
N PHE A 245 -7.87 1.86 -16.58
CA PHE A 245 -6.83 1.28 -17.43
C PHE A 245 -5.45 1.91 -17.18
N ALA A 246 -5.39 3.24 -17.04
CA ALA A 246 -4.15 3.95 -16.72
C ALA A 246 -3.54 3.45 -15.40
N SER A 247 -4.37 3.30 -14.36
CA SER A 247 -3.93 2.86 -13.04
C SER A 247 -3.51 1.40 -13.03
N MET A 248 -4.26 0.50 -13.68
CA MET A 248 -3.85 -0.90 -13.83
C MET A 248 -2.50 -1.04 -14.55
N ALA A 249 -2.33 -0.33 -15.67
CA ALA A 249 -1.09 -0.35 -16.43
C ALA A 249 0.08 0.18 -15.59
N ALA A 250 -0.13 1.25 -14.84
CA ALA A 250 0.90 1.82 -13.98
C ALA A 250 1.24 0.93 -12.77
N TYR A 251 0.26 0.27 -12.14
CA TYR A 251 0.51 -0.66 -11.04
C TYR A 251 1.34 -1.85 -11.54
N ALA A 252 0.94 -2.43 -12.67
CA ALA A 252 1.69 -3.50 -13.32
C ALA A 252 3.11 -3.04 -13.69
N PHE A 253 3.25 -1.82 -14.20
CA PHE A 253 4.56 -1.31 -14.59
C PHE A 253 5.47 -1.10 -13.37
N ALA A 254 5.02 -0.35 -12.38
CA ALA A 254 5.79 0.03 -11.20
C ALA A 254 6.19 -1.16 -10.33
N ALA A 255 5.29 -2.12 -10.16
CA ALA A 255 5.51 -3.29 -9.31
C ALA A 255 6.24 -4.42 -10.06
N TYR A 256 5.89 -4.68 -11.32
CA TYR A 256 6.33 -5.87 -12.04
C TYR A 256 7.24 -5.56 -13.24
N VAL A 257 6.76 -4.83 -14.24
CA VAL A 257 7.47 -4.67 -15.51
C VAL A 257 8.83 -3.97 -15.33
N VAL A 258 8.88 -2.93 -14.49
CA VAL A 258 10.12 -2.19 -14.25
C VAL A 258 11.23 -3.10 -13.71
N CYS A 259 10.90 -4.19 -12.99
CA CYS A 259 11.89 -5.12 -12.46
C CYS A 259 12.72 -5.81 -13.55
N PHE A 260 12.20 -5.96 -14.77
CA PHE A 260 12.93 -6.58 -15.88
C PHE A 260 13.99 -5.65 -16.47
N PHE A 261 13.80 -4.33 -16.36
CA PHE A 261 14.73 -3.33 -16.88
C PHE A 261 15.89 -3.04 -15.91
N TYR A 262 15.79 -3.47 -14.66
CA TYR A 262 16.83 -3.27 -13.64
C TYR A 262 17.51 -4.60 -13.29
N PRO A 263 18.80 -4.79 -13.65
CA PRO A 263 19.52 -6.04 -13.38
C PRO A 263 19.45 -6.54 -11.93
N PRO A 264 19.52 -5.67 -10.89
CA PRO A 264 19.39 -6.13 -9.49
C PRO A 264 18.01 -6.68 -9.10
N LEU A 265 16.97 -6.39 -9.90
CA LEU A 265 15.59 -6.81 -9.69
C LEU A 265 15.17 -7.98 -10.58
N PHE A 266 16.01 -8.39 -11.51
CA PHE A 266 15.67 -9.45 -12.47
C PHE A 266 15.32 -10.78 -11.78
N ARG A 267 16.06 -11.13 -10.71
CA ARG A 267 15.77 -12.33 -9.91
C ARG A 267 14.38 -12.24 -9.26
N THR A 268 14.05 -11.10 -8.66
CA THR A 268 12.72 -10.86 -8.08
C THR A 268 11.63 -10.85 -9.16
N ALA A 269 11.90 -10.33 -10.36
CA ALA A 269 10.98 -10.34 -11.49
C ALA A 269 10.58 -11.78 -11.85
N ILE A 270 11.57 -12.68 -12.03
CA ILE A 270 11.33 -14.10 -12.32
C ILE A 270 10.53 -14.78 -11.21
N MET A 271 10.84 -14.50 -9.95
CA MET A 271 10.13 -15.07 -8.80
C MET A 271 8.65 -14.64 -8.78
N MET A 272 8.39 -13.36 -9.11
CA MET A 272 7.04 -12.83 -9.24
C MET A 272 6.31 -13.43 -10.44
N THR A 273 6.97 -13.60 -11.59
CA THR A 273 6.40 -14.29 -12.76
C THR A 273 6.01 -15.73 -12.42
N ARG A 274 6.87 -16.46 -11.69
CA ARG A 274 6.55 -17.81 -11.22
C ARG A 274 5.35 -17.81 -10.29
N ALA A 275 5.23 -16.84 -9.40
CA ALA A 275 4.08 -16.71 -8.51
C ALA A 275 2.78 -16.42 -9.27
N LEU A 276 2.84 -15.57 -10.32
CA LEU A 276 1.68 -15.23 -11.16
C LEU A 276 1.20 -16.42 -12.00
N LEU A 277 2.12 -17.15 -12.64
CA LEU A 277 1.78 -18.23 -13.58
C LEU A 277 1.55 -19.58 -12.89
N PHE A 278 2.34 -19.88 -11.85
CA PHE A 278 2.35 -21.17 -11.17
C PHE A 278 2.44 -20.97 -9.65
N PRO A 279 1.40 -20.38 -9.01
CA PRO A 279 1.40 -20.17 -7.58
C PRO A 279 1.47 -21.52 -6.86
N LYS A 280 2.63 -21.83 -6.27
CA LYS A 280 2.79 -22.99 -5.39
C LYS A 280 2.36 -22.58 -3.98
N PHE A 281 1.20 -23.07 -3.57
CA PHE A 281 0.64 -22.83 -2.24
C PHE A 281 1.27 -23.71 -1.15
N TRP A 282 2.08 -24.70 -1.55
CA TRP A 282 2.72 -25.71 -0.70
C TRP A 282 4.19 -25.89 -1.10
#